data_AF-A0A7V6ST27-F1
#
_entry.id   AF-A0A7V6ST27-F1
#
_cell.length_a   1.000
_cell.length_b   1.000
_cell.length_c   1.000
_cell.angle_alpha   90.00
_cell.angle_beta   90.00
_cell.angle_gamma   90.00
#
_symmetry.space_group_name_H-M   'P 1'
#
loop_
_entity.id
_entity.type
_entity.pdbx_description
1 polymer ?
#
loop_
_entity_poly.entity_id
_entity_poly.type
_entity_poly.pdbx_seq_one_letter_code
_entity_poly.pdbx_strand_id
1 'polypeptide(L)'
;MRRQKSVNLSGEYQRISKIDRHYFKNEIYFTRELTPELLSMTRMHLPNLSDFYLEEDRAVFISPVLEGVALLQLEGSSSEKVELMNAYLNIVREFEPLPLFMQLNLMRPENFYMVHGELKHRGILIVEDVDFEYLPSPSQMRRNISRIMLEIIGKDVSLFNFKNYFRSLPNNTSIEKVEQIVQDVKDIYIHDLFVEKKFQAEETKVVT
;
A
#
# COMPACT_ATOMS: atom_id res chain seq x y z
N MET A 1 -27.94 -0.78 -2.70
CA MET A 1 -26.90 -0.66 -3.75
C MET A 1 -26.15 0.65 -3.53
N ARG A 2 -24.91 0.61 -2.98
CA ARG A 2 -24.08 1.81 -2.88
C ARG A 2 -23.63 2.19 -4.30
N ARG A 3 -24.07 3.34 -4.80
CA ARG A 3 -23.52 3.94 -6.02
C ARG A 3 -22.01 4.05 -5.82
N GLN A 4 -21.22 3.35 -6.64
CA GLN A 4 -19.82 3.72 -6.86
C GLN A 4 -19.87 5.18 -7.31
N LYS A 5 -19.47 6.11 -6.43
CA LYS A 5 -19.15 7.46 -6.86
C LYS A 5 -18.04 7.27 -7.88
N SER A 6 -18.31 7.58 -9.14
CA SER A 6 -17.26 7.80 -10.13
C SER A 6 -16.36 8.89 -9.56
N VAL A 7 -15.26 8.48 -8.94
CA VAL A 7 -14.20 9.40 -8.55
C VAL A 7 -13.77 10.03 -9.86
N ASN A 8 -13.91 11.34 -9.98
CA ASN A 8 -13.39 12.05 -11.12
C ASN A 8 -11.86 11.93 -11.01
N LEU A 9 -11.29 10.94 -11.69
CA LEU A 9 -9.86 10.61 -11.57
C LEU A 9 -8.97 11.60 -12.36
N SER A 10 -9.58 12.39 -13.25
CA SER A 10 -8.92 13.52 -13.89
C SER A 10 -9.25 14.80 -13.12
N GLY A 11 -8.28 15.69 -13.00
CA GLY A 11 -8.36 16.97 -12.28
C GLY A 11 -7.53 18.04 -12.99
N GLU A 12 -7.21 19.13 -12.28
CA GLU A 12 -6.47 20.26 -12.84
C GLU A 12 -5.05 19.86 -13.28
N TYR A 13 -4.42 18.97 -12.50
CA TYR A 13 -3.02 18.56 -12.68
C TYR A 13 -2.86 17.18 -13.31
N GLN A 14 -3.98 16.52 -13.66
CA GLN A 14 -3.95 15.13 -14.11
C GLN A 14 -5.05 14.82 -15.12
N ARG A 15 -4.70 14.04 -16.14
CA ARG A 15 -5.67 13.36 -17.00
C ARG A 15 -5.42 11.86 -17.01
N ILE A 16 -6.43 11.09 -16.62
CA ILE A 16 -6.43 9.63 -16.77
C ILE A 16 -7.40 9.26 -17.88
N SER A 17 -6.90 8.50 -18.86
CA SER A 17 -7.70 7.99 -19.98
C SER A 17 -7.38 6.53 -20.25
N LYS A 18 -8.37 5.80 -20.78
CA LYS A 18 -8.17 4.43 -21.26
C LYS A 18 -7.72 4.50 -22.72
N ILE A 19 -6.59 3.89 -23.06
CA ILE A 19 -6.08 3.87 -24.44
C ILE A 19 -6.85 2.81 -25.24
N ASP A 20 -6.88 1.60 -24.70
CA ASP A 20 -7.57 0.45 -25.25
C ASP A 20 -8.01 -0.48 -24.11
N ARG A 21 -8.42 -1.71 -24.43
CA ARG A 21 -8.83 -2.68 -23.39
C ARG A 21 -7.70 -3.13 -22.46
N HIS A 22 -6.43 -2.89 -22.82
CA HIS A 22 -5.25 -3.39 -22.11
C HIS A 22 -4.44 -2.28 -21.42
N TYR A 23 -4.62 -1.01 -21.75
CA TYR A 23 -3.77 0.07 -21.21
C TYR A 23 -4.55 1.31 -20.76
N PHE A 24 -4.01 1.95 -19.72
CA PHE A 24 -4.37 3.28 -19.25
C PHE A 24 -3.22 4.24 -19.51
N LYS A 25 -3.57 5.45 -19.91
CA LYS A 25 -2.68 6.60 -19.98
C LYS A 25 -2.97 7.53 -18.82
N ASN A 26 -1.96 7.78 -18.01
CA ASN A 26 -1.97 8.75 -16.92
C ASN A 26 -1.01 9.89 -17.28
N GLU A 27 -1.59 11.05 -17.58
CA GLU A 27 -0.89 12.30 -17.88
C GLU A 27 -0.86 13.15 -16.61
N ILE A 28 0.32 13.62 -16.21
CA ILE A 28 0.51 14.45 -15.01
C ILE A 28 1.23 15.72 -15.44
N TYR A 29 0.54 16.85 -15.35
CA TYR A 29 1.05 18.13 -15.77
C TYR A 29 2.03 18.68 -14.76
N PHE A 30 3.10 19.30 -15.24
CA PHE A 30 4.14 19.83 -14.39
C PHE A 30 3.64 21.01 -13.55
N THR A 31 4.04 21.01 -12.29
CA THR A 31 3.83 22.14 -11.37
C THR A 31 5.16 22.48 -10.70
N ARG A 32 5.13 23.41 -9.75
CA ARG A 32 6.29 23.69 -8.90
C ARG A 32 6.71 22.46 -8.09
N GLU A 33 5.76 21.63 -7.68
CA GLU A 33 5.95 20.45 -6.86
C GLU A 33 6.09 19.16 -7.69
N LEU A 34 5.36 19.07 -8.79
CA LEU A 34 5.39 17.93 -9.72
C LEU A 34 6.40 18.17 -10.84
N THR A 35 7.68 18.10 -10.49
CA THR A 35 8.75 18.36 -11.46
C THR A 35 9.04 17.13 -12.35
N PRO A 36 9.64 17.33 -13.53
CA PRO A 36 10.08 16.23 -14.39
C PRO A 36 11.01 15.24 -13.68
N GLU A 37 11.91 15.73 -12.82
CA GLU A 37 12.84 14.91 -12.05
C GLU A 37 12.11 14.05 -11.03
N LEU A 38 11.13 14.63 -10.30
CA LEU A 38 10.33 13.88 -9.34
C LEU A 38 9.52 12.77 -10.02
N LEU A 39 8.90 13.08 -11.16
CA LEU A 39 8.08 12.11 -11.90
C LEU A 39 8.95 11.00 -12.52
N SER A 40 10.15 11.34 -12.98
CA SER A 40 11.15 10.37 -13.44
C SER A 40 11.66 9.48 -12.31
N MET A 41 11.92 10.04 -11.12
CA MET A 41 12.26 9.26 -9.94
C MET A 41 11.12 8.32 -9.57
N THR A 42 9.89 8.80 -9.57
CA THR A 42 8.69 8.01 -9.27
C THR A 42 8.54 6.81 -10.21
N ARG A 43 8.80 6.99 -11.51
CA ARG A 43 8.81 5.90 -12.50
C ARG A 43 9.71 4.72 -12.10
N MET A 44 10.84 4.97 -11.45
CA MET A 44 11.79 3.92 -11.06
C MET A 44 11.20 2.94 -10.03
N HIS A 45 10.18 3.37 -9.28
CA HIS A 45 9.51 2.55 -8.26
C HIS A 45 8.25 1.86 -8.76
N LEU A 46 7.91 2.00 -10.06
CA LEU A 46 6.70 1.48 -10.67
C LEU A 46 7.03 0.41 -11.73
N PRO A 47 7.33 -0.84 -11.32
CA PRO A 47 7.87 -1.86 -12.21
C PRO A 47 6.87 -2.38 -13.25
N ASN A 48 5.57 -2.23 -13.01
CA ASN A 48 4.52 -2.72 -13.90
C ASN A 48 4.12 -1.72 -15.00
N LEU A 49 4.80 -0.58 -15.11
CA LEU A 49 4.52 0.37 -16.19
C LEU A 49 4.97 -0.20 -17.53
N SER A 50 4.08 -0.08 -18.51
CA SER A 50 4.35 -0.48 -19.89
C SER A 50 5.24 0.53 -20.59
N ASP A 51 5.04 1.82 -20.31
CA ASP A 51 5.85 2.89 -20.89
C ASP A 51 5.86 4.15 -20.02
N PHE A 52 6.86 5.00 -20.22
CA PHE A 52 6.99 6.31 -19.61
C PHE A 52 7.79 7.26 -20.50
N TYR A 53 7.27 8.47 -20.67
CA TYR A 53 7.99 9.53 -21.35
C TYR A 53 7.58 10.91 -20.81
N LEU A 54 8.45 11.88 -21.04
CA LEU A 54 8.22 13.27 -20.71
C LEU A 54 7.86 14.05 -21.98
N GLU A 55 6.88 14.93 -21.86
CA GLU A 55 6.56 15.97 -22.84
C GLU A 55 7.00 17.34 -22.28
N GLU A 56 6.76 18.41 -23.03
CA GLU A 56 7.15 19.77 -22.62
C GLU A 56 6.45 20.24 -21.34
N ASP A 57 5.20 19.82 -21.12
CA ASP A 57 4.33 20.29 -20.04
C ASP A 57 3.85 19.19 -19.09
N ARG A 58 4.19 17.91 -19.34
CA ARG A 58 3.67 16.77 -18.57
C ARG A 58 4.57 15.55 -18.62
N ALA A 59 4.41 14.68 -17.63
CA ALA A 59 4.85 13.28 -17.71
C ALA A 59 3.70 12.38 -18.12
N VAL A 60 3.99 11.36 -18.92
CA VAL A 60 3.03 10.35 -19.34
C VAL A 60 3.45 8.98 -18.82
N PHE A 61 2.56 8.37 -18.03
CA PHE A 61 2.70 7.02 -17.51
C PHE A 61 1.70 6.10 -18.22
N ILE A 62 2.19 5.03 -18.85
CA ILE A 62 1.36 4.02 -19.49
C ILE A 62 1.34 2.77 -18.61
N SER A 63 0.17 2.46 -18.07
CA SER A 63 -0.04 1.33 -17.15
C SER A 63 -0.90 0.27 -17.81
N PRO A 64 -0.60 -1.03 -17.62
CA PRO A 64 -1.50 -2.09 -18.07
C PRO A 64 -2.79 -2.09 -17.23
N VAL A 65 -3.87 -2.55 -17.85
CA VAL A 65 -5.08 -2.98 -17.17
C VAL A 65 -4.75 -4.29 -16.46
N LEU A 66 -4.79 -4.28 -15.13
CA LEU A 66 -4.61 -5.50 -14.36
C LEU A 66 -5.95 -6.24 -14.27
N GLU A 67 -6.04 -7.39 -14.94
CA GLU A 67 -7.17 -8.32 -14.82
C GLU A 67 -6.98 -9.20 -13.58
N GLY A 68 -7.25 -8.64 -12.40
CA GLY A 68 -7.08 -9.30 -11.11
C GLY A 68 -8.13 -8.89 -10.08
N VAL A 69 -8.01 -9.44 -8.88
CA VAL A 69 -8.90 -9.11 -7.76
C VAL A 69 -8.29 -7.95 -6.97
N ALA A 70 -9.06 -6.89 -6.71
CA ALA A 70 -8.57 -5.72 -5.97
C ALA A 70 -8.20 -6.10 -4.52
N LEU A 71 -7.16 -5.48 -3.96
CA LEU A 71 -6.59 -5.81 -2.65
C LEU A 71 -7.65 -6.00 -1.54
N LEU A 72 -8.58 -5.04 -1.41
CA LEU A 72 -9.58 -5.03 -0.33
C LEU A 72 -10.78 -5.97 -0.59
N GLN A 73 -10.79 -6.66 -1.72
CA GLN A 73 -11.77 -7.71 -2.05
C GLN A 73 -11.20 -9.11 -1.86
N LEU A 74 -9.91 -9.22 -1.51
CA LEU A 74 -9.27 -10.50 -1.26
C LEU A 74 -9.77 -11.07 0.06
N GLU A 75 -10.24 -12.31 -0.01
CA GLU A 75 -10.50 -13.15 1.16
C GLU A 75 -9.45 -14.25 1.22
N GLY A 76 -9.26 -14.84 2.40
CA GLY A 76 -8.27 -15.89 2.59
C GLY A 76 -8.16 -16.33 4.05
N SER A 77 -7.42 -17.41 4.23
CA SER A 77 -6.94 -17.89 5.52
C SER A 77 -6.03 -16.86 6.21
N SER A 78 -5.77 -17.08 7.49
CA SER A 78 -4.87 -16.22 8.26
C SER A 78 -3.44 -16.21 7.70
N SER A 79 -2.95 -17.33 7.15
CA SER A 79 -1.63 -17.40 6.49
C SER A 79 -1.59 -16.54 5.23
N GLU A 80 -2.58 -16.69 4.36
CA GLU A 80 -2.66 -15.91 3.10
C GLU A 80 -2.77 -14.40 3.38
N LYS A 81 -3.47 -14.01 4.46
CA LYS A 81 -3.53 -12.61 4.89
C LYS A 81 -2.18 -12.09 5.37
N VAL A 82 -1.40 -12.88 6.12
CA VAL A 82 -0.05 -12.49 6.54
C VAL A 82 0.87 -12.34 5.34
N GLU A 83 0.82 -13.29 4.40
CA GLU A 83 1.54 -13.20 3.13
C GLU A 83 1.15 -11.94 2.35
N LEU A 84 -0.14 -11.62 2.28
CA LEU A 84 -0.65 -10.42 1.62
C LEU A 84 -0.18 -9.12 2.30
N MET A 85 -0.21 -9.05 3.63
CA MET A 85 0.31 -7.91 4.39
C MET A 85 1.80 -7.70 4.11
N ASN A 86 2.59 -8.78 4.13
CA ASN A 86 4.02 -8.73 3.82
C ASN A 86 4.28 -8.31 2.38
N ALA A 87 3.55 -8.85 1.41
CA ALA A 87 3.66 -8.47 0.01
C ALA A 87 3.36 -6.98 -0.20
N TYR A 88 2.28 -6.48 0.42
CA TYR A 88 1.93 -5.05 0.37
C TYR A 88 3.04 -4.18 0.97
N LEU A 89 3.51 -4.50 2.19
CA LEU A 89 4.53 -3.71 2.87
C LEU A 89 5.86 -3.70 2.11
N ASN A 90 6.24 -4.83 1.52
CA ASN A 90 7.44 -4.91 0.69
C ASN A 90 7.37 -3.98 -0.52
N ILE A 91 6.24 -3.93 -1.23
CA ILE A 91 6.06 -2.99 -2.35
C ILE A 91 6.11 -1.54 -1.84
N VAL A 92 5.39 -1.25 -0.77
CA VAL A 92 5.25 0.11 -0.25
C VAL A 92 6.57 0.66 0.29
N ARG A 93 7.41 -0.19 0.88
CA ARG A 93 8.76 0.16 1.31
C ARG A 93 9.60 0.72 0.16
N GLU A 94 9.43 0.19 -1.05
CA GLU A 94 10.19 0.69 -2.21
C GLU A 94 9.86 2.16 -2.53
N PHE A 95 8.75 2.72 -2.03
CA PHE A 95 8.42 4.13 -2.21
C PHE A 95 9.11 5.08 -1.21
N GLU A 96 9.77 4.56 -0.17
CA GLU A 96 10.38 5.38 0.90
C GLU A 96 11.31 6.51 0.40
N PRO A 97 12.08 6.36 -0.69
CA PRO A 97 12.90 7.44 -1.23
C PRO A 97 12.12 8.62 -1.81
N LEU A 98 10.82 8.44 -2.11
CA LEU A 98 9.97 9.48 -2.69
C LEU A 98 9.48 10.46 -1.61
N PRO A 99 9.12 11.71 -1.97
CA PRO A 99 8.41 12.60 -1.05
C PRO A 99 7.14 11.96 -0.48
N LEU A 100 6.82 12.26 0.77
CA LEU A 100 5.75 11.57 1.49
C LEU A 100 4.37 11.67 0.81
N PHE A 101 4.08 12.79 0.13
CA PHE A 101 2.84 12.91 -0.63
C PHE A 101 2.78 11.92 -1.81
N MET A 102 3.90 11.64 -2.47
CA MET A 102 3.98 10.62 -3.52
C MET A 102 3.79 9.23 -2.92
N GLN A 103 4.46 8.95 -1.80
CA GLN A 103 4.27 7.68 -1.08
C GLN A 103 2.80 7.45 -0.75
N LEU A 104 2.12 8.45 -0.15
CA LEU A 104 0.71 8.36 0.22
C LEU A 104 -0.20 8.06 -0.97
N ASN A 105 0.04 8.67 -2.12
CA ASN A 105 -0.73 8.41 -3.33
C ASN A 105 -0.47 7.02 -3.90
N LEU A 106 0.77 6.54 -3.86
CA LEU A 106 1.12 5.21 -4.34
C LEU A 106 0.62 4.10 -3.41
N MET A 107 0.55 4.34 -2.11
CA MET A 107 0.03 3.40 -1.09
C MET A 107 -1.49 3.19 -1.12
N ARG A 108 -2.23 3.89 -1.99
CA ARG A 108 -3.69 3.74 -2.09
C ARG A 108 -4.06 2.29 -2.43
N PRO A 109 -4.97 1.63 -1.69
CA PRO A 109 -5.31 0.22 -1.92
C PRO A 109 -5.91 -0.04 -3.31
N GLU A 110 -6.51 0.98 -3.93
CA GLU A 110 -7.07 0.94 -5.29
C GLU A 110 -6.00 0.70 -6.37
N ASN A 111 -4.73 0.89 -6.05
CA ASN A 111 -3.60 0.61 -6.92
C ASN A 111 -3.12 -0.85 -6.85
N PHE A 112 -3.67 -1.69 -5.97
CA PHE A 112 -3.16 -3.03 -5.74
C PHE A 112 -4.16 -4.11 -6.17
N TYR A 113 -3.67 -5.08 -6.95
CA TYR A 113 -4.45 -6.19 -7.48
C TYR A 113 -3.68 -7.50 -7.34
N MET A 114 -4.38 -8.58 -6.98
CA MET A 114 -3.86 -9.94 -7.07
C MET A 114 -4.01 -10.43 -8.50
N VAL A 115 -2.88 -10.68 -9.18
CA VAL A 115 -2.82 -11.15 -10.57
C VAL A 115 -1.99 -12.43 -10.60
N HIS A 116 -2.61 -13.55 -10.97
CA HIS A 116 -1.96 -14.87 -11.01
C HIS A 116 -1.24 -15.26 -9.70
N GLY A 117 -1.81 -14.91 -8.55
CA GLY A 117 -1.25 -15.22 -7.23
C GLY A 117 -0.15 -14.26 -6.75
N GLU A 118 0.15 -13.22 -7.50
CA GLU A 118 1.11 -12.18 -7.12
C GLU A 118 0.40 -10.84 -6.88
N LEU A 119 0.71 -10.17 -5.78
CA LEU A 119 0.23 -8.81 -5.54
C LEU A 119 0.99 -7.82 -6.44
N LYS A 120 0.26 -7.09 -7.28
CA LYS A 120 0.83 -6.12 -8.21
C LYS A 120 0.31 -4.72 -7.94
N HIS A 121 1.23 -3.75 -7.99
CA HIS A 121 0.89 -2.33 -8.08
C HIS A 121 0.61 -1.96 -9.54
N ARG A 122 -0.53 -1.32 -9.80
CA ARG A 122 -0.99 -0.94 -11.14
C ARG A 122 -0.15 0.16 -11.78
N GLY A 123 0.52 0.98 -10.97
CA GLY A 123 1.34 2.10 -11.43
C GLY A 123 0.53 3.32 -11.86
N ILE A 124 -0.72 3.46 -11.42
CA ILE A 124 -1.48 4.71 -11.59
C ILE A 124 -1.19 5.63 -10.42
N LEU A 125 -0.71 6.83 -10.73
CA LEU A 125 -0.44 7.87 -9.75
C LEU A 125 -1.62 8.83 -9.74
N ILE A 126 -2.51 8.69 -8.78
CA ILE A 126 -3.62 9.64 -8.59
C ILE A 126 -3.06 10.86 -7.87
N VAL A 127 -3.08 12.00 -8.54
CA VAL A 127 -2.79 13.31 -7.96
C VAL A 127 -4.15 13.91 -7.65
N GLU A 128 -4.59 13.79 -6.40
CA GLU A 128 -5.74 14.59 -5.96
C GLU A 128 -5.37 16.08 -6.11
N ASP A 129 -6.37 16.95 -6.32
CA ASP A 129 -6.20 18.41 -6.26
C ASP A 129 -5.86 18.78 -4.81
N VAL A 130 -4.64 18.44 -4.38
CA VAL A 130 -4.13 18.62 -3.03
C VAL A 130 -3.52 20.01 -2.99
N ASP A 131 -3.95 20.80 -2.01
CA ASP A 131 -3.18 21.95 -1.55
C ASP A 131 -1.81 21.44 -1.10
N PHE A 132 -0.81 21.61 -1.97
CA PHE A 132 0.60 21.38 -1.65
C PHE A 132 1.09 22.26 -0.47
N GLU A 133 0.25 23.19 -0.01
CA GLU A 133 0.45 24.04 1.16
C GLU A 133 0.61 23.24 2.47
N TYR A 134 0.00 22.06 2.59
CA TYR A 134 0.16 21.20 3.78
C TYR A 134 1.00 19.97 3.46
N LEU A 135 2.30 20.07 3.78
CA LEU A 135 3.19 18.92 3.67
C LEU A 135 2.70 17.78 4.57
N PRO A 136 2.53 16.57 4.03
CA PRO A 136 2.10 15.45 4.84
C PRO A 136 3.12 15.11 5.91
N SER A 137 2.63 14.51 6.99
CA SER A 137 3.43 14.06 8.14
C SER A 137 3.46 12.54 8.23
N PRO A 138 4.49 11.94 8.87
CA PRO A 138 4.54 10.50 9.11
C PRO A 138 3.29 9.92 9.80
N SER A 139 2.53 10.74 10.54
CA SER A 139 1.25 10.32 11.11
C SER A 139 0.23 9.89 10.05
N GLN A 140 0.18 10.56 8.89
CA GLN A 140 -0.72 10.17 7.80
C GLN A 140 -0.30 8.85 7.16
N MET A 141 1.01 8.60 7.02
CA MET A 141 1.52 7.30 6.56
C MET A 141 1.09 6.18 7.50
N ARG A 142 1.33 6.34 8.80
CA ARG A 142 0.93 5.38 9.83
C ARG A 142 -0.57 5.10 9.82
N ARG A 143 -1.39 6.15 9.70
CA ARG A 143 -2.86 6.02 9.58
C ARG A 143 -3.28 5.27 8.33
N ASN A 144 -2.65 5.56 7.17
CA ASN A 144 -3.01 4.90 5.92
C ASN A 144 -2.67 3.40 5.97
N ILE A 145 -1.45 3.05 6.39
CA ILE A 145 -1.02 1.65 6.53
C ILE A 145 -1.90 0.93 7.57
N SER A 146 -2.12 1.53 8.74
CA SER A 146 -3.01 1.00 9.78
C SER A 146 -4.40 0.65 9.22
N ARG A 147 -5.03 1.58 8.50
CA ARG A 147 -6.35 1.37 7.91
C ARG A 147 -6.36 0.17 6.96
N ILE A 148 -5.43 0.13 6.01
CA ILE A 148 -5.37 -0.94 4.99
C ILE A 148 -5.12 -2.30 5.65
N MET A 149 -4.19 -2.36 6.61
CA MET A 149 -3.86 -3.61 7.32
C MET A 149 -5.03 -4.12 8.14
N LEU A 150 -5.76 -3.24 8.82
CA LEU A 150 -6.95 -3.63 9.58
C LEU A 150 -8.09 -4.11 8.69
N GLU A 151 -8.19 -3.60 7.46
CA GLU A 151 -9.13 -4.10 6.46
C GLU A 151 -8.72 -5.49 5.94
N ILE A 152 -7.44 -5.72 5.63
CA ILE A 152 -6.90 -7.03 5.23
C ILE A 152 -7.14 -8.08 6.34
N ILE A 153 -6.86 -7.73 7.60
CA ILE A 153 -7.09 -8.61 8.76
C ILE A 153 -8.60 -8.89 8.94
N GLY A 154 -9.41 -7.84 8.84
CA GLY A 154 -10.85 -7.90 9.00
C GLY A 154 -11.27 -8.43 10.37
N LYS A 155 -12.11 -9.48 10.36
CA LYS A 155 -12.66 -10.11 11.57
C LYS A 155 -11.84 -11.31 12.06
N ASP A 156 -10.69 -11.57 11.46
CA ASP A 156 -9.86 -12.72 11.86
C ASP A 156 -9.32 -12.52 13.29
N VAL A 157 -9.60 -13.49 14.15
CA VAL A 157 -9.21 -13.44 15.56
C VAL A 157 -7.85 -14.08 15.80
N SER A 158 -7.37 -14.94 14.90
CA SER A 158 -6.04 -15.55 15.01
C SER A 158 -4.92 -14.52 14.82
N LEU A 159 -5.18 -13.45 14.07
CA LEU A 159 -4.24 -12.35 13.80
C LEU A 159 -4.29 -11.26 14.87
N PHE A 160 -4.51 -11.62 16.14
CA PHE A 160 -4.72 -10.68 17.23
C PHE A 160 -3.54 -9.73 17.44
N ASN A 161 -2.30 -10.23 17.41
CA ASN A 161 -1.11 -9.42 17.65
C ASN A 161 -0.88 -8.41 16.52
N PHE A 162 -1.02 -8.83 15.25
CA PHE A 162 -1.04 -7.91 14.10
C PHE A 162 -2.13 -6.84 14.24
N LYS A 163 -3.35 -7.24 14.61
CA LYS A 163 -4.48 -6.32 14.75
C LYS A 163 -4.24 -5.27 15.84
N ASN A 164 -3.65 -5.65 16.96
CA ASN A 164 -3.31 -4.72 18.04
C ASN A 164 -2.20 -3.76 17.64
N TYR A 165 -1.16 -4.27 16.99
CA TYR A 165 -0.08 -3.44 16.46
C TYR A 165 -0.62 -2.38 15.49
N PHE A 166 -1.40 -2.78 14.49
CA PHE A 166 -1.93 -1.81 13.52
C PHE A 166 -2.97 -0.86 14.11
N ARG A 167 -3.66 -1.21 15.20
CA ARG A 167 -4.52 -0.27 15.95
C ARG A 167 -3.72 0.81 16.67
N SER A 168 -2.54 0.49 17.20
CA SER A 168 -1.70 1.45 17.94
C SER A 168 -0.80 2.27 17.01
N LEU A 169 -0.47 1.74 15.83
CA LEU A 169 0.42 2.35 14.84
C LEU A 169 0.15 3.86 14.59
N PRO A 170 -1.08 4.35 14.40
CA PRO A 170 -1.34 5.78 14.17
C PRO A 170 -0.74 6.71 15.24
N ASN A 171 -0.73 6.25 16.49
CA ASN A 171 -0.30 7.00 17.67
C ASN A 171 1.17 6.75 18.03
N ASN A 172 1.85 5.81 17.36
CA ASN A 172 3.23 5.49 17.63
C ASN A 172 4.16 6.53 16.97
N THR A 173 4.66 7.48 17.76
CA THR A 173 5.50 8.58 17.26
C THR A 173 6.95 8.18 16.98
N SER A 174 7.41 7.01 17.44
CA SER A 174 8.77 6.53 17.12
C SER A 174 8.89 5.96 15.70
N ILE A 175 7.77 5.69 15.04
CA ILE A 175 7.71 5.17 13.68
C ILE A 175 7.62 6.35 12.70
N GLU A 176 8.71 6.62 11.99
CA GLU A 176 8.80 7.68 10.99
C GLU A 176 8.78 7.13 9.55
N LYS A 177 9.12 5.85 9.38
CA LYS A 177 9.35 5.22 8.07
C LYS A 177 8.64 3.88 7.94
N VAL A 178 8.39 3.47 6.69
CA VAL A 178 7.77 2.18 6.36
C VAL A 178 8.68 1.02 6.78
N GLU A 179 10.01 1.13 6.61
CA GLU A 179 10.93 0.04 6.98
C GLU A 179 10.83 -0.35 8.46
N GLN A 180 10.55 0.60 9.35
CA GLN A 180 10.34 0.29 10.77
C GLN A 180 9.07 -0.57 10.97
N ILE A 181 8.02 -0.29 10.21
CA ILE A 181 6.77 -1.09 10.23
C ILE A 181 7.04 -2.49 9.69
N VAL A 182 7.82 -2.61 8.61
CA VAL A 182 8.22 -3.91 8.04
C VAL A 182 8.96 -4.74 9.09
N GLN A 183 9.87 -4.13 9.85
CA GLN A 183 10.62 -4.82 10.89
C GLN A 183 9.71 -5.26 12.06
N ASP A 184 8.85 -4.37 12.56
CA ASP A 184 7.90 -4.70 13.63
C ASP A 184 6.99 -5.88 13.24
N VAL A 185 6.50 -5.90 11.99
CA VAL A 185 5.64 -6.97 11.45
C VAL A 185 6.38 -8.31 11.38
N LYS A 186 7.67 -8.30 11.00
CA LYS A 186 8.51 -9.51 11.05
C LYS A 186 8.69 -10.02 12.48
N ASP A 187 8.92 -9.11 13.43
CA ASP A 187 9.13 -9.47 14.83
C ASP A 187 7.85 -10.08 15.44
N ILE A 188 6.67 -9.53 15.10
CA ILE A 188 5.37 -10.11 15.48
C ILE A 188 5.22 -11.52 14.88
N TYR A 189 5.54 -11.70 13.60
CA TYR A 189 5.43 -13.01 12.95
C TYR A 189 6.34 -14.07 13.61
N ILE A 190 7.60 -13.71 13.88
CA ILE A 190 8.54 -14.59 14.59
C ILE A 190 8.01 -14.92 15.99
N HIS A 191 7.55 -13.91 16.74
CA HIS A 191 7.01 -14.14 18.07
C HIS A 191 5.82 -15.10 18.04
N ASP A 192 4.86 -14.91 17.12
CA ASP A 192 3.67 -15.75 17.02
C ASP A 192 4.02 -17.20 16.64
N LEU A 193 4.98 -17.41 15.73
CA LEU A 193 5.42 -18.75 15.35
C LEU A 193 6.18 -19.51 16.44
N PHE A 194 6.97 -18.80 17.26
CA PHE A 194 7.93 -19.43 18.17
C PHE A 194 7.51 -19.41 19.64
N VAL A 195 6.56 -18.56 20.03
CA VAL A 195 6.11 -18.46 21.43
C VAL A 195 4.99 -19.46 21.77
N GLU A 196 4.26 -20.00 20.78
CA GLU A 196 3.31 -21.09 21.01
C GLU A 196 3.96 -22.42 21.46
N LYS A 197 5.28 -22.58 21.34
CA LYS A 197 5.99 -23.77 21.85
C LYS A 197 6.29 -23.76 23.36
N LYS A 198 5.94 -22.69 24.10
CA LYS A 198 6.24 -22.58 25.55
C LYS A 198 5.09 -22.94 26.50
N PHE A 199 3.95 -23.41 26.01
CA PHE A 199 2.98 -24.12 26.85
C PHE A 199 3.23 -25.63 26.77
N GLN A 200 4.37 -26.08 27.29
CA GLN A 200 4.51 -27.49 27.69
C GLN A 200 3.79 -27.66 29.03
N ALA A 201 2.83 -28.58 29.05
CA ALA A 201 1.99 -28.91 30.19
C ALA A 201 2.83 -29.09 31.46
N GLU A 202 2.49 -28.36 32.52
CA GLU A 202 2.82 -28.81 33.86
C GLU A 202 2.05 -30.12 34.09
N GLU A 203 2.74 -31.24 33.95
CA GLU A 203 2.28 -32.53 34.46
C GLU A 203 2.02 -32.35 35.95
N THR A 204 0.74 -32.30 36.34
CA THR A 204 0.31 -32.50 37.72
C THR A 204 0.84 -33.85 38.19
N LYS A 205 1.94 -33.83 38.96
CA LYS A 205 2.35 -34.96 39.79
C LYS A 205 1.27 -35.15 40.86
N VAL A 206 0.34 -36.06 40.59
CA VAL A 206 -0.45 -36.70 41.65
C VAL A 206 0.52 -37.60 42.41
N VAL A 207 0.97 -37.15 43.58
CA VAL A 207 1.62 -38.03 44.56
C VAL A 207 0.51 -38.55 45.46
N THR A 208 0.14 -39.82 45.24
CA THR A 208 -0.59 -40.65 46.21
C THR A 208 0.32 -41.09 47.34
#